data_AF-A0A2R7RWN5-F1
#
_entry.id   AF-A0A2R7RWN5-F1
#
_cell.length_a   1.000
_cell.length_b   1.000
_cell.length_c   1.000
_cell.angle_alpha   90.00
_cell.angle_beta   90.00
_cell.angle_gamma   90.00
#
_symmetry.space_group_name_H-M   'P 1'
#
loop_
_entity.id
_entity.type
_entity.pdbx_description
1 polymer ?
#
loop_
_entity_poly.entity_id
_entity_poly.type
_entity_poly.pdbx_seq_one_letter_code
_entity_poly.pdbx_strand_id
1 'polypeptide(L)'
;VLGRSGRELGLWADSNEPRRLAAELAGTGMVRDFRTAMLVNGQWRDVLVSAATMDWEGELAMVAIARDITERERARVEADAILDHASVGIALTRNERFERVNRHWQEIFGSVTPQ
;
A
#
# COMPACT_ATOMS: atom_id res chain seq x y z
N VAL A 1 -15.47 -18.16 3.39
CA VAL A 1 -15.60 -19.42 2.61
C VAL A 1 -14.59 -20.41 3.16
N LEU A 2 -15.03 -21.54 3.73
CA LEU A 2 -14.14 -22.54 4.31
C LEU A 2 -13.62 -23.49 3.23
N GLY A 3 -12.38 -23.96 3.37
CA GLY A 3 -11.78 -24.97 2.49
C GLY A 3 -11.32 -24.48 1.10
N ARG A 4 -11.41 -23.18 0.80
CA ARG A 4 -10.90 -22.59 -0.45
C ARG A 4 -9.78 -21.60 -0.16
N SER A 5 -8.70 -21.70 -0.92
CA SER A 5 -7.60 -20.74 -0.90
C SER A 5 -8.05 -19.38 -1.45
N GLY A 6 -7.41 -18.30 -0.99
CA GLY A 6 -7.66 -16.97 -1.53
C GLY A 6 -7.44 -16.87 -3.04
N ARG A 7 -6.55 -17.71 -3.61
CA ARG A 7 -6.32 -17.81 -5.05
C ARG A 7 -7.53 -18.39 -5.79
N GLU A 8 -8.14 -19.44 -5.25
CA GLU A 8 -9.37 -20.03 -5.81
C GLU A 8 -10.59 -19.12 -5.67
N LEU A 9 -10.57 -18.23 -4.68
CA LEU A 9 -11.60 -17.22 -4.49
C LEU A 9 -11.44 -16.00 -5.40
N GLY A 10 -10.34 -15.93 -6.18
CA GLY A 10 -10.09 -14.80 -7.08
C GLY A 10 -9.92 -13.48 -6.32
N LEU A 11 -9.33 -13.52 -5.12
CA LEU A 11 -9.21 -12.32 -4.28
C LEU A 11 -8.25 -11.28 -4.85
N TRP A 12 -7.40 -11.63 -5.81
CA TRP A 12 -6.41 -10.71 -6.41
C TRP A 12 -6.74 -10.44 -7.87
N ALA A 13 -6.58 -9.18 -8.29
CA ALA A 13 -6.73 -8.79 -9.69
C ALA A 13 -5.58 -9.35 -10.54
N ASP A 14 -4.35 -9.29 -10.00
CA ASP A 14 -3.18 -9.91 -10.61
C ASP A 14 -2.93 -11.29 -9.98
N SER A 15 -2.94 -12.31 -10.83
CA SER A 15 -2.66 -13.71 -10.46
C SER A 15 -1.23 -13.95 -9.93
N ASN A 16 -0.32 -13.01 -10.11
CA ASN A 16 1.05 -13.08 -9.58
C ASN A 16 1.16 -12.64 -8.11
N GLU A 17 0.27 -11.77 -7.62
CA GLU A 17 0.31 -11.28 -6.23
C GLU A 17 0.28 -12.40 -5.18
N PRO A 18 -0.59 -13.44 -5.28
CA PRO A 18 -0.55 -14.57 -4.36
C PRO A 18 0.78 -15.33 -4.39
N ARG A 19 1.42 -15.43 -5.56
CA ARG A 19 2.70 -16.13 -5.71
C ARG A 19 3.84 -15.35 -5.06
N ARG A 20 3.83 -14.02 -5.21
CA ARG A 20 4.80 -13.12 -4.57
C ARG A 20 4.71 -13.22 -3.05
N LEU A 21 3.49 -13.14 -2.50
CA LEU A 21 3.25 -13.28 -1.07
C LEU A 21 3.74 -14.66 -0.57
N ALA A 22 3.41 -15.74 -1.26
CA ALA A 22 3.85 -17.08 -0.89
C ALA A 22 5.37 -17.27 -0.95
N ALA A 23 6.04 -16.69 -1.96
CA ALA A 23 7.49 -16.76 -2.08
C ALA A 23 8.20 -15.98 -0.95
N GLU A 24 7.71 -14.80 -0.61
CA GLU A 24 8.26 -13.99 0.48
C GLU A 24 8.06 -14.68 1.84
N LEU A 25 6.88 -15.28 2.04
CA LEU A 25 6.56 -16.05 3.23
C LEU A 25 7.40 -17.32 3.36
N ALA A 26 7.65 -18.03 2.26
CA ALA A 26 8.52 -19.21 2.26
C ALA A 26 9.99 -18.89 2.57
N GLY A 27 10.47 -17.70 2.18
CA GLY A 27 11.84 -17.27 2.44
C GLY A 27 12.09 -16.79 3.88
N THR A 28 11.08 -16.18 4.52
CA THR A 28 11.25 -15.47 5.80
C THR A 28 10.43 -16.03 6.96
N GLY A 29 9.42 -16.86 6.67
CA GLY A 29 8.41 -17.33 7.63
C GLY A 29 7.36 -16.27 8.02
N MET A 30 7.58 -14.99 7.67
CA MET A 30 6.67 -13.89 7.98
C MET A 30 6.81 -12.73 6.97
N VAL A 31 5.68 -12.23 6.51
CA VAL A 31 5.56 -11.03 5.68
C VAL A 31 4.82 -9.94 6.46
N ARG A 32 5.28 -8.69 6.35
CA ARG A 32 4.67 -7.51 6.98
C ARG A 32 4.36 -6.45 5.95
N ASP A 33 3.21 -5.79 6.13
CA ASP A 33 2.76 -4.65 5.33
C ASP A 33 2.90 -4.86 3.80
N PHE A 34 2.64 -6.09 3.32
CA PHE A 34 2.62 -6.42 1.90
C PHE A 34 1.44 -5.72 1.23
N ARG A 35 1.76 -4.74 0.39
CA ARG A 35 0.76 -3.92 -0.26
C ARG A 35 0.24 -4.60 -1.52
N THR A 36 -1.08 -4.79 -1.60
CA THR A 36 -1.75 -5.40 -2.75
C THR A 36 -3.19 -4.87 -2.88
N ALA A 37 -3.79 -5.03 -4.06
CA ALA A 37 -5.22 -4.86 -4.26
C ALA A 37 -5.94 -6.20 -4.07
N MET A 38 -7.03 -6.20 -3.28
CA MET A 38 -7.85 -7.39 -3.06
C MET A 38 -9.35 -7.12 -3.23
N LEU A 39 -10.10 -8.13 -3.64
CA LEU A 39 -11.55 -8.10 -3.74
C LEU A 39 -12.16 -8.36 -2.36
N VAL A 40 -12.80 -7.34 -1.78
CA VAL A 40 -13.46 -7.39 -0.48
C VAL A 40 -14.92 -6.99 -0.67
N ASN A 41 -15.85 -7.89 -0.35
CA ASN A 41 -17.29 -7.68 -0.53
C ASN A 41 -17.68 -7.18 -1.94
N GLY A 42 -17.01 -7.71 -2.97
CA GLY A 42 -17.26 -7.36 -4.37
C GLY A 42 -16.64 -6.03 -4.84
N GLN A 43 -15.84 -5.36 -4.01
CA GLN A 43 -15.14 -4.13 -4.37
C GLN A 43 -13.62 -4.31 -4.26
N TRP A 44 -12.88 -3.72 -5.19
CA TRP A 44 -11.42 -3.66 -5.11
C TRP A 44 -11.00 -2.69 -4.01
N ARG A 45 -10.14 -3.16 -3.12
CA ARG A 45 -9.58 -2.41 -1.99
C ARG A 45 -8.07 -2.48 -2.01
N ASP A 46 -7.42 -1.36 -1.75
CA ASP A 46 -6.01 -1.34 -1.41
C ASP A 46 -5.86 -1.86 0.01
N VAL A 47 -5.05 -2.89 0.19
CA VAL A 47 -4.85 -3.52 1.49
C VAL A 47 -3.37 -3.70 1.80
N LEU A 48 -3.04 -3.65 3.09
CA LEU A 48 -1.78 -4.15 3.63
C LEU A 48 -2.02 -5.51 4.26
N VAL A 49 -1.38 -6.54 3.69
CA VAL A 49 -1.43 -7.90 4.20
C VAL A 49 -0.19 -8.16 5.05
N SER A 50 -0.39 -8.67 6.25
CA SER A 50 0.69 -9.29 7.03
C SER A 50 0.35 -10.74 7.26
N ALA A 51 1.31 -11.63 7.00
CA ALA A 51 1.11 -13.07 7.08
C ALA A 51 2.28 -13.75 7.78
N ALA A 52 2.01 -14.83 8.51
CA ALA A 52 3.04 -15.65 9.13
C ALA A 52 2.65 -17.12 9.03
N THR A 53 3.64 -17.98 8.83
CA THR A 53 3.45 -19.43 8.98
C THR A 53 3.67 -19.84 10.43
N MET A 54 2.86 -20.77 10.93
CA MET A 54 3.03 -21.38 12.24
C MET A 54 2.68 -22.87 12.19
N ASP A 55 3.27 -23.64 13.09
CA ASP A 55 2.78 -24.99 13.35
C ASP A 55 1.43 -24.90 14.08
N TRP A 56 0.42 -25.57 13.53
CA TRP A 56 -0.89 -25.69 14.10
C TRP A 56 -1.29 -27.17 14.08
N GLU A 57 -1.33 -27.79 15.25
CA GLU A 57 -1.66 -29.22 15.40
C GLU A 57 -0.76 -30.15 14.56
N GLY A 58 0.52 -29.79 14.36
CA GLY A 58 1.47 -30.54 13.55
C GLY A 58 1.36 -30.31 12.03
N GLU A 59 0.49 -29.39 11.60
CA GLU A 59 0.38 -28.95 10.21
C GLU A 59 0.85 -27.50 10.05
N LEU A 60 1.50 -27.21 8.92
CA LEU A 60 1.94 -25.85 8.60
C LEU A 60 0.73 -24.99 8.22
N ALA A 61 0.29 -24.13 9.14
CA ALA A 61 -0.77 -23.17 8.92
C ALA A 61 -0.22 -21.78 8.58
N MET A 62 -1.04 -20.98 7.91
CA MET A 62 -0.77 -19.57 7.65
C MET A 62 -1.85 -18.73 8.32
N VAL A 63 -1.42 -17.73 9.10
CA VAL A 63 -2.29 -16.67 9.60
C VAL A 63 -2.01 -15.42 8.79
N ALA A 64 -3.07 -14.77 8.31
CA ALA A 64 -2.96 -13.50 7.60
C ALA A 64 -3.95 -12.49 8.18
N ILE A 65 -3.51 -11.25 8.29
CA ILE A 65 -4.34 -10.09 8.58
C ILE A 65 -4.27 -9.14 7.39
N ALA A 66 -5.40 -8.52 7.05
CA ALA A 66 -5.48 -7.52 5.99
C ALA A 66 -6.05 -6.22 6.58
N ARG A 67 -5.34 -5.11 6.36
CA ARG A 67 -5.79 -3.76 6.72
C ARG A 67 -6.21 -3.03 5.45
N ASP A 68 -7.47 -2.61 5.37
CA ASP A 68 -7.92 -1.73 4.29
C ASP A 68 -7.27 -0.35 4.44
N ILE A 69 -6.61 0.10 3.38
CA ILE A 69 -5.96 1.41 3.28
C ILE A 69 -6.54 2.24 2.12
N THR A 70 -7.63 1.78 1.50
CA THR A 70 -8.23 2.40 0.30
C THR A 70 -8.54 3.87 0.51
N GLU A 71 -9.21 4.24 1.60
CA GLU A 71 -9.58 5.64 1.87
C GLU A 71 -8.35 6.52 2.11
N ARG A 72 -7.37 6.00 2.85
CA ARG A 72 -6.11 6.70 3.11
C ARG A 72 -5.35 6.95 1.82
N GLU A 73 -5.28 5.97 0.93
CA GLU A 73 -4.57 6.10 -0.34
C GLU A 73 -5.32 7.00 -1.31
N ARG A 74 -6.66 6.95 -1.35
CA ARG A 74 -7.47 7.91 -2.10
C ARG A 74 -7.25 9.34 -1.63
N ALA A 75 -7.33 9.59 -0.32
CA ALA A 75 -7.07 10.91 0.25
C ALA A 75 -5.65 11.41 -0.06
N ARG A 76 -4.66 10.52 -0.02
CA ARG A 76 -3.28 10.84 -0.41
C ARG A 76 -3.20 11.25 -1.89
N VAL A 77 -3.77 10.46 -2.79
CA VAL A 77 -3.75 10.74 -4.24
C VAL A 77 -4.50 12.04 -4.56
N GLU A 78 -5.63 12.28 -3.92
CA GLU A 78 -6.39 13.53 -4.07
C GLU A 78 -5.58 14.75 -3.61
N ALA A 79 -4.95 14.67 -2.43
CA ALA A 79 -4.08 15.73 -1.93
C ALA A 79 -2.88 15.97 -2.85
N ASP A 80 -2.29 14.89 -3.38
CA ASP A 80 -1.18 14.96 -4.32
C ASP A 80 -1.60 15.66 -5.63
N ALA A 81 -2.76 15.32 -6.18
CA ALA A 81 -3.29 15.95 -7.38
C ALA A 81 -3.61 17.44 -7.16
N ILE A 82 -4.19 17.81 -6.02
CA ILE A 82 -4.46 19.22 -5.68
C ILE A 82 -3.15 20.01 -5.64
N LEU A 83 -2.12 19.47 -4.98
CA LEU A 83 -0.83 20.13 -4.90
C LEU A 83 -0.20 20.27 -6.29
N ASP A 84 -0.15 19.20 -7.08
CA ASP A 84 0.54 19.17 -8.37
C ASP A 84 -0.14 20.00 -9.47
N HIS A 85 -1.46 20.19 -9.38
CA HIS A 85 -2.23 20.95 -10.38
C HIS A 85 -2.63 22.36 -9.92
N ALA A 86 -2.29 22.77 -8.70
CA ALA A 86 -2.57 24.13 -8.25
C ALA A 86 -1.75 25.17 -9.03
N SER A 87 -2.43 26.16 -9.61
CA SER A 87 -1.83 27.36 -10.20
C SER A 87 -1.30 28.37 -9.16
N VAL A 88 -1.08 27.91 -7.92
CA VAL A 88 -0.56 28.68 -6.80
C VAL A 88 0.64 27.92 -6.24
N GLY A 89 1.70 28.65 -5.86
CA GLY A 89 2.84 28.05 -5.18
C GLY A 89 2.44 27.59 -3.78
N ILE A 90 2.51 26.29 -3.52
CA ILE A 90 2.18 25.70 -2.22
C ILE A 90 3.44 25.05 -1.64
N ALA A 91 3.74 25.39 -0.39
CA ALA A 91 4.81 24.80 0.40
C ALA A 91 4.26 24.29 1.74
N LEU A 92 4.58 23.05 2.07
CA LEU A 92 4.33 22.45 3.39
C LEU A 92 5.62 22.50 4.20
N THR A 93 5.55 23.11 5.38
CA THR A 93 6.70 23.27 6.29
C THR A 93 6.47 22.56 7.62
N ARG A 94 7.46 21.81 8.10
CA ARG A 94 7.49 21.20 9.44
C ARG A 94 8.84 21.47 10.09
N ASN A 95 8.85 21.85 11.37
CA ASN A 95 10.06 22.21 12.10
C ASN A 95 10.94 23.22 11.33
N GLU A 96 10.30 24.27 10.78
CA GLU A 96 10.96 25.32 9.99
C GLU A 96 11.66 24.84 8.71
N ARG A 97 11.37 23.61 8.25
CA ARG A 97 11.92 23.04 7.02
C ARG A 97 10.81 22.73 6.03
N PHE A 98 11.08 22.98 4.75
CA PHE A 98 10.21 22.54 3.66
C PHE A 98 10.17 21.00 3.65
N GLU A 99 9.01 20.44 3.97
CA GLU A 99 8.75 19.00 3.88
C GLU A 99 8.31 18.65 2.45
N ARG A 100 7.60 19.57 1.79
CA ARG A 100 7.12 19.40 0.43
C ARG A 100 6.82 20.75 -0.23
N VAL A 101 7.03 20.83 -1.54
CA VAL A 101 6.59 21.95 -2.38
C VAL A 101 5.97 21.42 -3.66
N ASN A 102 4.99 22.12 -4.22
CA ASN A 102 4.42 21.74 -5.51
C ASN A 102 5.23 22.28 -6.70
N ARG A 103 4.89 21.85 -7.92
CA ARG A 103 5.55 22.29 -9.16
C ARG A 103 5.53 23.81 -9.33
N HIS A 104 4.39 24.45 -9.10
CA HIS A 104 4.28 25.90 -9.32
C HIS A 104 5.14 26.72 -8.35
N TRP A 105 5.32 26.25 -7.10
CA TRP A 105 6.29 26.86 -6.18
C TRP A 105 7.70 26.82 -6.74
N GLN A 106 8.12 25.69 -7.31
CA GLN A 106 9.44 25.53 -7.93
C GLN A 106 9.60 26.43 -9.17
N GLU A 107 8.54 26.63 -9.95
CA GLU A 107 8.54 27.54 -11.10
C GLU A 107 8.70 29.01 -10.67
N ILE A 108 8.04 29.42 -9.59
CA ILE A 108 8.11 30.80 -9.07
C ILE A 108 9.45 31.08 -8.40
N PHE A 109 9.91 30.20 -7.51
CA PHE A 109 11.02 30.45 -6.59
C PHE A 109 12.31 29.71 -6.95
N GLY A 110 12.29 28.82 -7.94
CA GLY A 110 13.40 27.95 -8.31
C GLY A 110 13.50 26.68 -7.47
N SER A 111 14.09 25.63 -8.02
CA SER A 111 14.37 24.38 -7.30
C SER A 111 15.63 24.54 -6.44
N VAL A 112 15.48 24.95 -5.18
CA VAL A 112 16.58 24.79 -4.21
C VAL A 112 16.52 23.36 -3.68
N THR A 113 17.17 22.44 -4.38
CA THR A 113 17.38 21.08 -3.88
C THR A 113 18.44 21.15 -2.76
N PRO A 114 18.13 20.73 -1.52
CA PRO A 114 19.17 20.58 -0.51
C PRO A 114 20.12 19.46 -0.98
N GLN A 115 21.44 19.71 -0.95
CA GLN A 115 22.46 18.68 -1.10
C GLN A 115 22.45 17.72 0.10
#